data_AF-U2QYE8-F1
#
_entry.id   AF-U2QYE8-F1
#
_cell.length_a   1.000
_cell.length_b   1.000
_cell.length_c   1.000
_cell.angle_alpha   90.00
_cell.angle_beta   90.00
_cell.angle_gamma   90.00
#
_symmetry.space_group_name_H-M   'P 1'
#
loop_
_entity.id
_entity.type
_entity.pdbx_description
1 polymer ?
#
loop_
_entity_poly.entity_id
_entity_poly.type
_entity_poly.pdbx_seq_one_letter_code
_entity_poly.pdbx_strand_id
1 'polypeptide(L)'
;MSRIRVAIVGVGNCASSLVQGVTHYADADPTSTVGGLMHVRFGDYHVSDIEFVAAFDVDAAKVGLDLADAISASENNTIRIADVAPTGVRVQRGVTLDGFGTYYRETVTESA
;
A
#
# COMPACT_ATOMS: atom_id res chain seq x y z
N MET A 1 -22.19 -5.24 3.58
CA MET A 1 -21.47 -4.77 4.78
C MET A 1 -20.59 -3.59 4.38
N SER A 2 -20.28 -2.68 5.31
CA SER A 2 -19.44 -1.50 5.03
C SER A 2 -17.98 -1.90 4.90
N ARG A 3 -17.31 -1.41 3.85
CA ARG A 3 -15.85 -1.55 3.68
C ARG A 3 -15.09 -0.54 4.53
N ILE A 4 -13.86 -0.88 4.91
CA ILE A 4 -12.91 0.05 5.52
C ILE A 4 -12.18 0.76 4.38
N ARG A 5 -12.53 2.03 4.15
CA ARG A 5 -11.90 2.85 3.12
C ARG A 5 -10.57 3.40 3.63
N VAL A 6 -9.46 2.93 3.06
CA VAL A 6 -8.09 3.24 3.48
C VAL A 6 -7.43 4.18 2.48
N ALA A 7 -6.76 5.21 3.01
CA ALA A 7 -5.85 6.05 2.26
C ALA A 7 -4.41 5.80 2.73
N ILE A 8 -3.46 5.73 1.79
CA ILE A 8 -2.03 5.56 2.08
C ILE A 8 -1.29 6.87 1.88
N VAL A 9 -0.44 7.26 2.83
CA VAL A 9 0.49 8.38 2.70
C VAL A 9 1.92 7.85 2.80
N GLY A 10 2.65 7.93 1.69
CA GLY A 10 3.95 7.28 1.51
C GLY A 10 3.79 5.83 1.04
N VAL A 11 3.95 5.61 -0.26
CA VAL A 11 3.86 4.29 -0.90
C VAL A 11 5.24 3.61 -0.86
N GLY A 12 5.73 3.39 0.36
CA GLY A 12 7.00 2.70 0.64
C GLY A 12 6.89 1.19 0.79
N ASN A 13 7.95 0.54 1.29
CA ASN A 13 7.95 -0.90 1.59
C ASN A 13 6.80 -1.34 2.52
N CYS A 14 6.47 -0.55 3.55
CA CYS A 14 5.34 -0.86 4.44
C CYS A 14 4.00 -0.88 3.70
N ALA A 15 3.77 0.10 2.82
CA ALA A 15 2.57 0.14 1.99
C ALA A 15 2.53 -1.05 1.03
N SER A 16 3.67 -1.42 0.45
CA SER A 16 3.79 -2.60 -0.41
C SER A 16 3.42 -3.89 0.32
N SER A 17 3.98 -4.13 1.51
CA SER A 17 3.63 -5.30 2.32
C SER A 17 2.18 -5.29 2.79
N LEU A 18 1.60 -4.13 3.09
CA LEU A 18 0.18 -4.01 3.46
C LEU A 18 -0.74 -4.37 2.30
N VAL A 19 -0.56 -3.75 1.13
CA VAL A 19 -1.40 -3.98 -0.06
C VAL A 19 -1.30 -5.44 -0.50
N GLN A 20 -0.08 -5.99 -0.54
CA GLN A 20 0.13 -7.40 -0.83
C GLN A 20 -0.49 -8.32 0.23
N GLY A 21 -0.38 -7.97 1.52
CA GLY A 21 -0.94 -8.76 2.62
C GLY A 21 -2.47 -8.84 2.57
N VAL A 22 -3.15 -7.74 2.22
CA VAL A 22 -4.60 -7.73 2.00
C VAL A 22 -4.99 -8.69 0.87
N THR A 23 -4.25 -8.67 -0.24
CA THR A 23 -4.46 -9.60 -1.36
C THR A 23 -4.16 -11.05 -0.96
N HIS A 24 -3.05 -11.27 -0.25
CA HIS A 24 -2.59 -12.61 0.15
C HIS A 24 -3.59 -13.32 1.07
N TYR A 25 -4.24 -12.59 1.98
CA TYR A 25 -5.21 -13.12 2.93
C TYR A 25 -6.67 -12.84 2.53
N ALA A 26 -6.94 -12.44 1.28
CA ALA A 26 -8.28 -12.04 0.84
C ALA A 26 -9.33 -13.15 1.02
N ASP A 27 -8.92 -14.41 0.84
CA ASP A 27 -9.79 -15.60 0.95
C ASP A 27 -9.53 -16.43 2.22
N ALA A 28 -8.82 -15.87 3.21
CA ALA A 28 -8.52 -16.59 4.44
C ALA A 28 -9.81 -16.97 5.18
N ASP A 29 -9.86 -18.17 5.78
CA ASP A 29 -11.01 -18.58 6.59
C ASP A 29 -11.09 -17.69 7.85
N PRO A 30 -12.21 -17.00 8.11
CA PRO A 30 -12.39 -16.13 9.28
C PRO A 30 -12.11 -16.79 10.63
N THR A 31 -12.20 -18.12 10.70
CA THR A 31 -11.96 -18.92 11.91
C THR A 31 -10.54 -19.46 12.01
N SER A 32 -9.73 -19.31 10.96
CA SER A 32 -8.34 -19.76 10.93
C SER A 32 -7.39 -18.78 11.62
N THR A 33 -6.25 -19.30 12.07
CA THR A 33 -5.13 -18.50 12.55
C THR A 33 -4.09 -18.40 11.43
N VAL A 34 -3.71 -17.17 11.07
CA VAL A 34 -2.68 -16.89 10.08
C VAL A 34 -1.50 -16.13 10.70
N GLY A 35 -0.32 -16.20 10.08
CA GLY A 35 0.88 -15.55 10.60
C GLY A 35 0.77 -14.02 10.58
N GLY A 36 0.99 -13.38 11.74
CA GLY A 36 1.05 -11.92 11.88
C GLY A 36 -0.29 -11.22 12.13
N LEU A 37 -1.42 -11.93 12.08
CA LEU A 37 -2.74 -11.39 12.42
C LEU A 37 -3.29 -12.09 13.67
N MET A 38 -3.79 -11.31 14.64
CA MET A 38 -4.50 -11.87 15.79
C MET A 38 -5.82 -12.52 15.38
N HIS A 39 -6.51 -11.92 14.40
CA HIS A 39 -7.78 -12.41 13.85
C HIS A 39 -7.83 -12.15 12.35
N VAL A 40 -8.23 -13.15 11.56
CA VAL A 40 -8.58 -12.96 10.14
C VAL A 40 -9.81 -12.07 9.99
N ARG A 41 -10.76 -12.19 10.93
CA ARG A 41 -11.90 -11.28 11.07
C ARG A 41 -11.82 -10.54 12.40
N PHE A 42 -11.62 -9.23 12.35
CA PHE A 42 -11.56 -8.37 13.53
C PHE A 42 -12.90 -7.65 13.73
N GLY A 43 -13.70 -8.11 14.70
CA GLY A 43 -15.09 -7.68 14.84
C GLY A 43 -15.90 -8.12 13.63
N ASP A 44 -16.55 -7.18 12.95
CA ASP A 44 -17.33 -7.47 11.73
C ASP A 44 -16.50 -7.43 10.45
N TYR A 45 -15.21 -7.06 10.53
CA TYR A 45 -14.36 -6.79 9.36
C TYR A 45 -13.41 -7.94 9.07
N HIS A 46 -13.52 -8.51 7.88
CA HIS A 46 -12.55 -9.42 7.31
C HIS A 46 -11.36 -8.65 6.72
N VAL A 47 -10.20 -9.30 6.53
CA VAL A 47 -9.04 -8.67 5.83
C VAL A 47 -9.44 -8.11 4.47
N SER A 48 -10.28 -8.83 3.73
CA SER A 48 -10.80 -8.42 2.42
C SER A 48 -11.74 -7.21 2.45
N ASP A 49 -12.19 -6.76 3.63
CA ASP A 49 -13.01 -5.56 3.75
C ASP A 49 -12.18 -4.27 3.72
N ILE A 50 -10.84 -4.37 3.72
CA ILE A 50 -9.94 -3.25 3.48
C ILE A 50 -9.98 -2.88 1.99
N GLU A 51 -10.40 -1.65 1.72
CA GLU A 51 -10.48 -1.08 0.39
C GLU A 51 -9.58 0.14 0.30
N PHE A 52 -8.51 0.05 -0.50
CA PHE A 52 -7.68 1.20 -0.78
C PHE A 52 -8.43 2.14 -1.73
N VAL A 53 -8.58 3.41 -1.33
CA VAL A 53 -9.37 4.40 -2.09
C VAL A 53 -8.56 5.64 -2.45
N ALA A 54 -7.38 5.82 -1.87
CA ALA A 54 -6.47 6.90 -2.17
C ALA A 54 -5.04 6.53 -1.80
N ALA A 55 -4.07 7.07 -2.51
CA ALA A 55 -2.67 6.95 -2.19
C ALA A 55 -1.96 8.27 -2.53
N PHE A 56 -0.98 8.64 -1.70
CA PHE A 56 -0.18 9.85 -1.87
C PHE A 56 1.30 9.52 -1.76
N ASP A 57 2.10 10.08 -2.66
CA ASP A 57 3.56 10.03 -2.59
C ASP A 57 4.16 11.34 -3.12
N VAL A 58 5.48 11.49 -2.96
CA VAL A 58 6.27 12.63 -3.45
C VAL A 58 7.33 12.18 -4.46
N ASP A 59 7.55 10.88 -4.61
CA ASP A 59 8.49 10.28 -5.55
C ASP A 59 7.94 10.31 -6.99
N ALA A 60 8.72 10.88 -7.93
CA ALA A 60 8.37 10.96 -9.34
C ALA A 60 8.16 9.60 -10.02
N ALA A 61 8.80 8.53 -9.52
CA ALA A 61 8.63 7.18 -10.02
C ALA A 61 7.35 6.50 -9.50
N LYS A 62 6.61 7.13 -8.56
CA LYS A 62 5.36 6.58 -7.98
C LYS A 62 4.14 7.42 -8.31
N VAL A 63 4.27 8.74 -8.25
CA VAL A 63 3.15 9.66 -8.51
C VAL A 63 2.63 9.47 -9.95
N GLY A 64 1.31 9.31 -10.07
CA GLY A 64 0.63 9.09 -11.35
C GLY A 64 0.50 7.63 -11.78
N LEU A 65 1.14 6.68 -11.09
CA LEU A 65 0.94 5.25 -11.30
C LEU A 65 -0.33 4.73 -10.59
N ASP A 66 -0.79 3.54 -10.99
CA ASP A 66 -1.74 2.78 -10.18
C ASP A 66 -1.05 2.30 -8.89
N LEU A 67 -1.79 2.19 -7.79
CA LEU A 67 -1.25 1.70 -6.53
C LEU A 67 -0.62 0.30 -6.68
N ALA A 68 -1.18 -0.59 -7.51
CA ALA A 68 -0.62 -1.93 -7.76
C ALA A 68 0.79 -1.88 -8.38
N ASP A 69 1.08 -0.86 -9.19
CA ASP A 69 2.40 -0.66 -9.79
C ASP A 69 3.34 0.09 -8.84
N ALA A 70 2.83 1.13 -8.18
CA ALA A 70 3.60 1.99 -7.29
C ALA A 70 4.21 1.25 -6.08
N ILE A 71 3.56 0.19 -5.59
CA ILE A 71 4.09 -0.64 -4.49
C ILE A 71 5.35 -1.43 -4.86
N SER A 72 5.70 -1.53 -6.15
CA SER A 72 6.95 -2.15 -6.63
C SER A 72 7.86 -1.16 -7.36
N ALA A 73 7.52 0.12 -7.36
CA ALA A 73 8.29 1.16 -8.04
C ALA A 73 9.36 1.80 -7.13
N SER A 74 10.37 2.42 -7.76
CA SER A 74 11.48 3.10 -7.08
C SER A 74 12.25 2.15 -6.16
N GLU A 75 12.74 2.65 -5.04
CA GLU A 75 13.52 1.93 -4.03
C GLU A 75 12.69 0.93 -3.18
N ASN A 76 11.43 0.67 -3.52
CA ASN A 76 10.65 -0.39 -2.88
C ASN A 76 11.24 -1.76 -3.26
N ASN A 77 11.59 -2.55 -2.26
CA ASN A 77 12.33 -3.80 -2.42
C ASN A 77 11.94 -4.87 -1.38
N THR A 78 10.79 -4.70 -0.72
CA THR A 78 10.23 -5.74 0.15
C THR A 78 9.92 -7.01 -0.64
N ILE A 79 9.88 -8.16 0.04
CA ILE A 79 9.56 -9.45 -0.57
C ILE A 79 8.17 -9.42 -1.23
N ARG A 80 8.06 -10.00 -2.43
CA ARG A 80 6.78 -10.19 -3.11
C ARG A 80 6.09 -11.46 -2.62
N ILE A 81 4.91 -11.32 -2.03
CA ILE A 81 4.11 -12.43 -1.46
C ILE A 81 2.75 -12.63 -2.14
N ALA A 82 2.33 -11.68 -2.97
CA ALA A 82 1.10 -11.75 -3.74
C ALA A 82 1.19 -10.92 -5.03
N ASP A 83 0.46 -11.35 -6.05
CA ASP A 83 0.24 -10.57 -7.26
C ASP A 83 -0.98 -9.66 -7.06
N VAL A 84 -0.77 -8.34 -7.07
CA VAL A 84 -1.82 -7.35 -6.87
C VAL A 84 -2.38 -6.94 -8.23
N ALA A 85 -3.68 -7.14 -8.44
CA ALA A 85 -4.37 -6.68 -9.64
C ALA A 85 -4.47 -5.14 -9.66
N PRO A 86 -4.62 -4.50 -10.84
CA PRO A 86 -4.81 -3.06 -10.95
C PRO A 86 -5.94 -2.58 -10.04
N THR A 87 -5.65 -1.57 -9.23
CA THR A 87 -6.57 -1.10 -8.18
C THR A 87 -7.53 -0.01 -8.67
N GLY A 88 -7.17 0.69 -9.75
CA GLY A 88 -7.82 1.93 -10.18
C GLY A 88 -7.48 3.14 -9.30
N VAL A 89 -6.67 2.96 -8.24
CA VAL A 89 -6.26 4.03 -7.33
C VAL A 89 -4.97 4.65 -7.86
N ARG A 90 -5.11 5.83 -8.46
CA ARG A 90 -3.95 6.60 -8.90
C ARG A 90 -3.24 7.23 -7.71
N VAL A 91 -1.92 7.05 -7.62
CA VAL A 91 -1.09 7.72 -6.62
C VAL A 91 -1.05 9.23 -6.93
N GLN A 92 -1.49 10.03 -5.98
CA GLN A 92 -1.56 11.48 -6.08
C GLN A 92 -0.30 12.12 -5.52
N ARG A 93 0.01 13.33 -6.01
CA ARG A 93 1.10 14.14 -5.47
C ARG A 93 0.73 14.65 -4.06
N GLY A 94 1.46 14.19 -3.04
CA GLY A 94 1.35 14.69 -1.67
C GLY A 94 2.03 16.05 -1.47
N VAL A 95 2.02 16.60 -0.26
CA VAL A 95 2.82 17.78 0.10
C VAL A 95 4.12 17.32 0.75
N THR A 96 5.28 17.74 0.23
CA THR A 96 6.59 17.19 0.65
C THR A 96 7.02 17.54 2.05
N LEU A 97 6.91 18.83 2.42
CA LEU A 97 7.37 19.35 3.72
C LEU A 97 8.78 18.84 4.08
N ASP A 98 8.92 18.20 5.24
CA ASP A 98 10.15 17.62 5.79
C ASP A 98 10.27 16.10 5.53
N GLY A 99 9.35 15.50 4.76
CA GLY A 99 9.34 14.07 4.47
C GLY A 99 10.41 13.58 3.49
N PHE A 100 11.16 14.49 2.87
CA PHE A 100 12.16 14.18 1.84
C PHE A 100 13.54 14.62 2.33
N GLY A 101 14.25 13.76 3.07
CA GLY A 101 15.54 14.09 3.68
C GLY A 101 16.71 14.17 2.69
N THR A 102 17.90 14.55 3.17
CA THR A 102 19.12 14.70 2.35
C THR A 102 19.41 13.47 1.49
N TYR A 103 19.50 12.28 2.10
CA TYR A 103 19.81 11.06 1.35
C TYR A 103 18.67 10.63 0.42
N TYR A 104 17.42 10.93 0.75
CA TYR A 104 16.29 10.63 -0.12
C TYR A 104 16.32 11.51 -1.38
N ARG A 105 16.67 12.79 -1.24
CA ARG A 105 16.90 13.72 -2.37
C ARG A 105 18.06 13.31 -3.26
N GLU A 106 19.09 12.71 -2.68
CA GLU A 106 20.25 12.19 -3.43
C GLU A 106 19.93 10.89 -4.19
N THR A 107 18.90 10.15 -3.75
CA THR A 107 18.54 8.84 -4.31
C THR A 107 17.39 8.93 -5.31
N VAL A 108 16.40 9.78 -5.05
CA VAL A 108 15.11 9.79 -5.73
C VAL A 108 14.80 11.19 -6.24
N THR A 109 14.13 11.27 -7.39
CA THR A 109 13.64 12.55 -7.93
C THR A 109 12.26 12.88 -7.33
N GLU A 110 12.15 14.06 -6.74
CA GLU A 110 10.85 14.57 -6.28
C GLU A 110 9.92 14.85 -7.47
N SER A 111 8.66 14.45 -7.33
CA SER A 111 7.60 14.66 -8.32
C SER A 111 7.22 16.14 -8.42
N ALA A 112 7.00 16.61 -9.65
CA ALA A 112 6.60 17.98 -9.98
C ALA A 112 5.19 18.34 -9.48
#